data_AF-A0A6N8BSV1-F1
#
_entry.id   AF-A0A6N8BSV1-F1
#
_cell.length_a   1.000
_cell.length_b   1.000
_cell.length_c   1.000
_cell.angle_alpha   90.00
_cell.angle_beta   90.00
_cell.angle_gamma   90.00
#
_symmetry.space_group_name_H-M   'P 1'
#
loop_
_entity.id
_entity.type
_entity.pdbx_description
1 polymer ?
#
loop_
_entity_poly.entity_id
_entity_poly.type
_entity_poly.pdbx_seq_one_letter_code
_entity_poly.pdbx_strand_id
1 'polypeptide(L)'
;MTEPEVRVPGLTKAESAALEALFGQDLPGAEPAKIRKKVGDALTAKGFAKPTYFVVGYGPLSVKVSTYQITPAGHMAYCAACPDVPEDL
;
A
#
# COMPACT_ATOMS: atom_id res chain seq x y z
N MET A 1 -15.92 -11.98 -12.41
CA MET A 1 -15.87 -11.83 -10.94
C MET A 1 -15.14 -10.54 -10.68
N THR A 2 -15.82 -9.51 -10.20
CA THR A 2 -15.20 -8.20 -9.92
C THR A 2 -14.77 -8.25 -8.46
N GLU A 3 -13.46 -8.22 -8.19
CA GLU A 3 -12.95 -8.18 -6.81
C GLU A 3 -13.57 -6.97 -6.07
N PRO A 4 -13.94 -7.14 -4.78
CA PRO A 4 -14.50 -6.04 -4.01
C PRO A 4 -13.43 -4.95 -3.83
N GLU A 5 -13.67 -3.79 -4.43
CA GLU A 5 -12.79 -2.64 -4.32
C GLU A 5 -12.80 -2.12 -2.87
N VAL A 6 -11.69 -2.29 -2.14
CA VAL A 6 -11.59 -1.83 -0.74
C VAL A 6 -11.65 -0.31 -0.70
N ARG A 7 -12.68 0.23 -0.02
CA ARG A 7 -12.85 1.68 0.17
C ARG A 7 -12.57 2.06 1.61
N VAL A 8 -11.43 2.70 1.82
CA VAL A 8 -11.05 3.23 3.13
C VAL A 8 -11.73 4.60 3.34
N PRO A 9 -12.51 4.79 4.42
CA PRO A 9 -13.13 6.08 4.73
C PRO A 9 -12.09 7.22 4.81
N GLY A 10 -12.41 8.38 4.24
CA GLY A 10 -11.49 9.53 4.21
C GLY A 10 -10.38 9.46 3.15
N LEU A 11 -10.36 8.39 2.35
CA LEU A 11 -9.51 8.27 1.17
C LEU A 11 -10.33 8.37 -0.12
N THR A 12 -9.72 8.96 -1.14
CA THR A 12 -10.20 8.88 -2.51
C THR A 12 -9.97 7.47 -3.06
N LYS A 13 -10.70 7.09 -4.11
CA LYS A 13 -10.51 5.79 -4.78
C LYS A 13 -9.05 5.50 -5.16
N ALA A 14 -8.33 6.52 -5.66
CA ALA A 14 -6.92 6.37 -6.03
C ALA A 14 -6.01 6.17 -4.81
N GLU A 15 -6.33 6.81 -3.68
CA GLU A 15 -5.61 6.65 -2.42
C GLU A 15 -5.90 5.28 -1.78
N SER A 16 -7.15 4.79 -1.83
CA SER A 16 -7.50 3.46 -1.33
C SER A 16 -6.78 2.36 -2.13
N ALA A 17 -6.79 2.45 -3.46
CA ALA A 17 -6.05 1.51 -4.31
C ALA A 17 -4.53 1.58 -4.10
N ALA A 18 -3.98 2.77 -3.84
CA ALA A 18 -2.57 2.91 -3.51
C ALA A 18 -2.23 2.33 -2.13
N LEU A 19 -3.13 2.46 -1.15
CA LEU A 19 -2.95 1.89 0.18
C LEU A 19 -3.02 0.36 0.14
N GLU A 20 -3.94 -0.19 -0.65
CA GLU A 20 -4.03 -1.64 -0.95
C GLU A 20 -2.74 -2.16 -1.59
N ALA A 21 -2.21 -1.48 -2.61
CA ALA A 21 -0.96 -1.86 -3.25
C ALA A 21 0.23 -1.83 -2.26
N LEU A 22 0.26 -0.83 -1.37
CA LEU A 22 1.28 -0.74 -0.32
C LEU A 22 1.13 -1.82 0.75
N PHE A 23 -0.10 -2.23 1.07
CA PHE A 23 -0.37 -3.35 1.97
C PHE A 23 0.13 -4.67 1.37
N GLY A 24 -0.15 -4.91 0.07
CA GLY A 24 0.35 -6.08 -0.65
C GLY A 24 1.87 -6.13 -0.77
N GLN A 25 2.55 -4.98 -0.79
CA GLN A 25 4.02 -4.91 -0.84
C GLN A 25 4.70 -5.49 0.41
N ASP A 26 4.02 -5.52 1.56
CA ASP A 26 4.59 -6.12 2.78
C ASP A 26 4.58 -7.66 2.75
N LEU A 27 3.94 -8.29 1.75
CA LEU A 27 3.96 -9.75 1.59
C LEU A 27 5.31 -10.24 1.05
N PRO A 28 5.81 -11.39 1.53
CA PRO A 28 7.08 -11.94 1.06
C PRO A 28 7.01 -12.25 -0.44
N GLY A 29 7.98 -11.74 -1.20
CA GLY A 29 8.05 -11.90 -2.66
C GLY A 29 7.30 -10.83 -3.47
N ALA A 30 6.68 -9.84 -2.82
CA ALA A 30 5.99 -8.76 -3.51
C ALA A 30 6.96 -7.74 -4.15
N GLU A 31 6.56 -7.22 -5.30
CA GLU A 31 7.26 -6.11 -5.97
C GLU A 31 6.91 -4.76 -5.34
N PRO A 32 7.80 -3.75 -5.43
CA PRO A 32 7.49 -2.40 -4.97
C PRO A 32 6.25 -1.83 -5.66
N ALA A 33 5.33 -1.28 -4.87
CA ALA A 33 4.09 -0.70 -5.33
C ALA A 33 4.37 0.49 -6.25
N LYS A 34 3.82 0.45 -7.48
CA LYS A 34 3.97 1.51 -8.48
C LYS A 34 2.92 2.59 -8.25
N ILE A 35 3.13 3.40 -7.22
CA ILE A 35 2.22 4.50 -6.85
C ILE A 35 2.70 5.84 -7.39
N ARG A 36 1.75 6.65 -7.85
CA ARG A 36 2.04 8.02 -8.30
C ARG A 36 2.49 8.86 -7.11
N LYS A 37 3.58 9.62 -7.28
CA LYS A 37 4.15 10.49 -6.24
C LYS A 37 3.09 11.33 -5.50
N LYS A 38 2.21 12.01 -6.24
CA LYS A 38 1.13 12.84 -5.66
C LYS A 38 0.21 12.06 -4.72
N VAL A 39 -0.08 10.79 -5.02
CA VAL A 39 -0.94 9.93 -4.18
C VAL A 39 -0.17 9.45 -2.95
N GLY A 40 1.09 9.05 -3.12
CA GLY A 40 1.95 8.65 -2.00
C GLY A 40 2.22 9.80 -1.02
N ASP A 41 2.43 11.02 -1.53
CA ASP A 41 2.58 12.23 -0.71
C ASP A 41 1.29 12.55 0.06
N ALA A 42 0.12 12.37 -0.57
CA ALA A 42 -1.17 12.55 0.10
C ALA A 42 -1.41 11.50 1.20
N LEU A 43 -1.09 10.23 0.96
CA LEU A 43 -1.14 9.17 1.97
C LEU A 43 -0.15 9.44 3.12
N THR A 44 1.01 10.02 2.81
CA THR A 44 2.00 10.41 3.81
C THR A 44 1.49 11.57 4.68
N ALA A 45 0.88 12.58 4.08
CA ALA A 45 0.27 13.69 4.81
C ALA A 45 -0.87 13.23 5.74
N LYS A 46 -1.59 12.17 5.36
CA LYS A 46 -2.64 11.55 6.19
C LYS A 46 -2.09 10.55 7.21
N GLY A 47 -0.77 10.31 7.24
CA GLY A 47 -0.13 9.40 8.17
C GLY A 47 -0.33 7.90 7.85
N PHE A 48 -0.84 7.56 6.67
CA PHE A 48 -1.08 6.17 6.27
C PHE A 48 0.15 5.53 5.60
N ALA A 49 1.01 6.32 4.97
CA ALA A 49 2.26 5.87 4.37
C ALA A 49 3.44 6.73 4.82
N LYS A 50 4.66 6.26 4.54
CA LYS A 50 5.90 7.03 4.70
C LYS A 50 6.81 6.81 3.50
N PRO A 51 7.59 7.80 3.06
CA PRO A 51 8.59 7.60 2.01
C PRO A 51 9.65 6.59 2.46
N THR A 52 10.05 5.71 1.55
CA THR A 52 11.09 4.71 1.77
C THR A 52 11.87 4.45 0.48
N TYR A 53 12.83 3.54 0.54
CA TYR A 53 13.52 3.04 -0.64
C TYR A 53 13.39 1.53 -0.71
N PHE A 54 13.08 1.03 -1.90
CA PHE A 54 13.16 -0.39 -2.21
C PHE A 54 14.50 -0.67 -2.90
N VAL A 55 15.22 -1.68 -2.43
CA VAL A 55 16.47 -2.09 -3.06
C VAL A 55 16.15 -3.18 -4.07
N VAL A 56 16.40 -2.91 -5.35
CA VAL A 56 16.18 -3.85 -6.45
C VAL A 56 17.53 -4.22 -7.05
N GLY A 57 17.75 -5.52 -7.31
CA GLY A 57 18.99 -6.04 -7.88
C GLY A 57 19.82 -6.88 -6.91
N TYR A 58 20.84 -7.59 -7.43
CA TYR A 58 21.70 -8.48 -6.66
C TYR A 58 23.16 -8.00 -6.69
N GLY A 59 23.79 -7.91 -5.52
CA GLY A 59 25.20 -7.54 -5.39
C GLY A 59 25.49 -6.04 -5.66
N PRO A 60 26.66 -5.71 -6.25
CA PRO A 60 27.10 -4.31 -6.43
C PRO A 60 26.26 -3.51 -7.43
N LEU A 61 25.33 -4.15 -8.15
CA LEU A 61 24.39 -3.53 -9.09
C LEU A 61 23.02 -3.21 -8.46
N SER A 62 22.94 -3.20 -7.13
CA SER A 62 21.69 -2.88 -6.42
C SER A 62 21.33 -1.40 -6.60
N VAL A 63 20.09 -1.15 -7.01
CA VAL A 63 19.53 0.20 -7.23
C VAL A 63 18.50 0.50 -6.15
N LYS A 64 18.61 1.67 -5.52
CA LYS A 64 17.60 2.20 -4.60
C LYS A 64 16.51 2.90 -5.39
N VAL A 65 15.31 2.33 -5.39
CA VAL A 65 14.12 2.93 -5.99
C VAL A 65 13.34 3.65 -4.90
N SER A 66 13.06 4.94 -5.09
CA SER A 66 12.20 5.69 -4.17
C SER A 66 10.78 5.14 -4.25
N THR A 67 10.21 4.76 -3.11
CA THR A 67 8.83 4.27 -3.00
C THR A 67 8.23 4.73 -1.67
N TYR A 68 7.08 4.18 -1.29
CA TYR A 68 6.46 4.39 0.00
C TYR A 68 6.31 3.06 0.72
N GLN A 69 6.22 3.12 2.04
CA GLN A 69 5.90 2.01 2.90
C GLN A 69 4.61 2.34 3.64
N ILE A 70 3.72 1.37 3.76
CA ILE A 70 2.55 1.49 4.62
C ILE A 70 2.99 1.64 6.09
N THR A 71 2.28 2.47 6.84
CA THR A 71 2.50 2.64 8.29
C THR A 71 1.56 1.72 9.07
N PRO A 72 1.78 1.51 10.39
CA PRO A 72 0.83 0.78 11.22
C PRO A 72 -0.60 1.36 11.18
N ALA A 73 -0.73 2.69 11.10
CA ALA A 73 -2.04 3.34 10.98
C ALA A 73 -2.70 3.05 9.62
N GLY A 74 -1.91 3.02 8.54
CA GLY A 74 -2.36 2.62 7.21
C GLY A 74 -2.82 1.16 7.17
N HIS A 75 -2.07 0.27 7.82
CA HIS A 75 -2.43 -1.15 8.00
C HIS A 75 -3.79 -1.29 8.68
N MET A 76 -3.97 -0.65 9.83
CA MET A 76 -5.24 -0.71 10.56
C MET A 76 -6.40 -0.14 9.74
N ALA A 77 -6.19 0.98 9.05
CA ALA A 77 -7.21 1.61 8.22
C ALA A 77 -7.63 0.73 7.03
N TYR A 78 -6.67 0.03 6.42
CA TYR A 78 -6.96 -0.92 5.34
C TYR A 78 -7.71 -2.16 5.87
N CYS A 79 -7.23 -2.78 6.95
CA CYS A 79 -7.89 -3.94 7.56
C CYS A 79 -9.31 -3.62 8.02
N ALA A 80 -9.54 -2.45 8.63
CA ALA A 80 -10.87 -2.01 9.07
C ALA A 80 -11.83 -1.72 7.89
N ALA A 81 -11.30 -1.54 6.68
CA ALA A 81 -12.08 -1.35 5.48
C ALA A 81 -12.30 -2.65 4.69
N CYS A 82 -11.63 -3.74 5.07
CA CYS A 82 -11.84 -5.04 4.48
C CYS A 82 -13.26 -5.50 4.88
N PRO A 83 -14.14 -5.82 3.92
CA PRO A 83 -15.42 -6.43 4.27
C PRO A 83 -15.14 -7.75 4.97
N ASP A 84 -15.73 -7.94 6.16
CA ASP A 84 -15.70 -9.23 6.86
C ASP A 84 -15.98 -10.34 5.84
N VAL A 85 -14.97 -11.20 5.61
CA VAL A 85 -15.20 -12.45 4.92
C VAL A 85 -16.19 -13.20 5.82
N PRO A 86 -17.41 -13.53 5.36
CA PRO A 86 -18.33 -14.28 6.20
C PRO A 86 -17.62 -15.53 6.69
N GLU A 87 -17.65 -15.74 8.01
CA GLU A 87 -16.99 -16.82 8.77
C GLU A 87 -17.55 -18.23 8.46
N ASP A 88 -18.16 -18.42 7.29
CA ASP A 88 -18.74 -19.67 6.80
C ASP A 88 -17.99 -20.17 5.55
N LEU A 89 -16.84 -20.80 5.77
CA LEU A 89 -16.18 -21.71 4.82
C LEU A 89 -15.65 -22.96 5.53
#